data_AF-A0A3M7ERJ1-F1
#
_entry.id   AF-A0A3M7ERJ1-F1
#
_cell.length_a   1.000
_cell.length_b   1.000
_cell.length_c   1.000
_cell.angle_alpha   90.00
_cell.angle_beta   90.00
_cell.angle_gamma   90.00
#
_symmetry.space_group_name_H-M   'P 1'
#
loop_
_entity.id
_entity.type
_entity.pdbx_description
1 polymer ?
#
loop_
_entity_poly.entity_id
_entity_poly.type
_entity_poly.pdbx_seq_one_letter_code
_entity_poly.pdbx_strand_id
1 'polypeptide(L)'
;WKQGALGTVNRVLREPLALRVVNVVGGGRDQDWALVELEANAVCKNGMPYPQRYAWVMRFDGSGTIVQVRAYLDSALVQKAVDSNS
;
A
#
# COMPACT_ATOMS: atom_id res chain seq x y z
N TRP A 1 4.39 16.32 -2.64
CA TRP A 1 4.08 14.89 -2.85
C TRP A 1 2.88 14.81 -3.79
N LYS A 2 3.03 14.23 -4.99
CA LYS A 2 1.93 14.10 -5.96
C LYS A 2 0.76 13.36 -5.27
N GLN A 3 -0.49 13.71 -5.57
CA GLN A 3 -1.66 12.94 -5.10
C GLN A 3 -1.60 11.53 -5.71
N GLY A 4 -0.90 10.61 -5.03
CA GLY A 4 -0.95 9.19 -5.31
C GLY A 4 -2.20 8.57 -4.69
N ALA A 5 -2.57 7.37 -5.15
CA ALA A 5 -3.77 6.65 -4.69
C ALA A 5 -3.93 6.61 -3.16
N LEU A 6 -2.82 6.46 -2.43
CA LEU A 6 -2.80 6.41 -0.96
C LEU A 6 -3.21 7.75 -0.31
N GLY A 7 -2.79 8.88 -0.90
CA GLY A 7 -3.20 10.21 -0.45
C GLY A 7 -4.67 10.52 -0.78
N THR A 8 -5.17 10.01 -1.89
CA THR A 8 -6.60 10.14 -2.26
C THR A 8 -7.49 9.34 -1.31
N VAL A 9 -7.16 8.07 -1.07
CA VAL A 9 -8.03 7.19 -0.27
C VAL A 9 -8.03 7.56 1.22
N ASN A 10 -6.92 8.05 1.78
CA ASN A 10 -6.88 8.47 3.19
C ASN A 10 -7.90 9.55 3.55
N ARG A 11 -8.43 10.31 2.57
CA ARG A 11 -9.49 11.30 2.81
C ARG A 11 -10.86 10.67 3.04
N VAL A 12 -11.10 9.49 2.49
CA VAL A 12 -12.39 8.78 2.57
C VAL A 12 -12.39 7.69 3.63
N LEU A 13 -11.24 7.33 4.20
CA LEU A 13 -11.14 6.38 5.31
C LEU A 13 -11.55 7.03 6.64
N ARG A 14 -12.14 6.22 7.54
CA ARG A 14 -12.52 6.64 8.90
C ARG A 14 -11.29 6.87 9.77
N GLU A 15 -10.27 6.06 9.58
CA GLU A 15 -8.99 6.10 10.29
C GLU A 15 -7.84 6.03 9.26
N PRO A 16 -6.64 6.53 9.58
CA PRO A 16 -5.49 6.39 8.71
C PRO A 16 -5.25 4.93 8.31
N LEU A 17 -4.90 4.70 7.04
CA LEU A 17 -4.62 3.35 6.55
C LEU A 17 -3.44 2.72 7.32
N ALA A 18 -3.69 1.58 7.97
CA ALA A 18 -2.67 0.80 8.67
C ALA A 18 -2.32 -0.45 7.85
N LEU A 19 -1.05 -0.56 7.42
CA LEU A 19 -0.55 -1.70 6.64
C LEU A 19 0.06 -2.75 7.56
N ARG A 20 -0.31 -4.01 7.34
CA ARG A 20 0.28 -5.18 7.98
C ARG A 20 1.05 -5.99 6.94
N VAL A 21 2.30 -6.34 7.27
CA VAL A 21 3.08 -7.28 6.45
C VAL A 21 2.43 -8.66 6.51
N VAL A 22 2.20 -9.25 5.33
CA VAL A 22 1.71 -10.61 5.16
C VAL A 22 2.88 -11.54 4.86
N ASN A 23 3.80 -11.11 3.99
CA ASN A 23 4.91 -11.92 3.53
C ASN A 23 6.05 -11.03 3.01
N VAL A 24 7.25 -11.60 2.96
CA VAL A 24 8.44 -10.98 2.37
C VAL A 24 9.14 -12.03 1.52
N VAL A 25 9.42 -11.69 0.26
CA VAL A 25 10.14 -12.54 -0.68
C VAL A 25 11.40 -11.80 -1.15
N GLY A 26 12.55 -12.42 -0.91
CA GLY A 26 13.86 -11.87 -1.24
C GLY A 26 14.38 -10.83 -0.26
N GLY A 27 15.36 -10.04 -0.71
CA GLY A 27 16.09 -9.08 0.10
C GLY A 27 17.23 -9.73 0.91
N GLY A 28 17.60 -9.09 2.02
CA GLY A 28 18.73 -9.51 2.85
C GLY A 28 20.07 -9.00 2.33
N ARG A 29 21.16 -9.66 2.71
CA ARG A 29 22.52 -9.25 2.30
C ARG A 29 22.86 -9.66 0.87
N ASP A 30 22.15 -10.64 0.32
CA ASP A 30 22.52 -11.30 -0.93
C ASP A 30 21.63 -10.90 -2.12
N GLN A 31 20.57 -10.11 -1.88
CA GLN A 31 19.64 -9.68 -2.92
C GLN A 31 19.25 -8.21 -2.74
N ASP A 32 19.44 -7.43 -3.80
CA ASP A 32 19.08 -6.00 -3.81
C ASP A 32 17.57 -5.75 -3.77
N TRP A 33 16.76 -6.73 -4.14
CA TRP A 33 15.31 -6.59 -4.29
C TRP A 33 14.55 -7.42 -3.26
N ALA A 34 13.52 -6.81 -2.67
CA ALA A 34 12.51 -7.51 -1.90
C ALA A 34 11.11 -7.17 -2.41
N LEU A 35 10.24 -8.18 -2.45
CA LEU A 35 8.80 -8.01 -2.59
C LEU A 35 8.17 -8.17 -1.21
N VAL A 36 7.32 -7.22 -0.82
CA VAL A 36 6.58 -7.27 0.44
C VAL A 36 5.09 -7.25 0.14
N GLU A 37 4.41 -8.31 0.54
CA GLU A 37 2.95 -8.41 0.48
C GLU A 37 2.38 -7.76 1.73
N LEU A 38 1.43 -6.84 1.55
CA LEU A 38 0.80 -6.12 2.65
C LEU A 38 -0.72 -6.21 2.54
N GLU A 39 -1.38 -6.14 3.68
CA GLU A 39 -2.82 -5.95 3.75
C GLU A 39 -3.17 -4.76 4.63
N ALA A 40 -4.33 -4.16 4.36
CA ALA A 40 -4.96 -3.19 5.23
C ALA A 40 -6.47 -3.45 5.21
N ASN A 41 -7.04 -3.77 6.37
CA ASN A 41 -8.47 -3.91 6.53
C ASN A 41 -8.98 -2.63 7.21
N ALA A 42 -9.52 -1.70 6.42
CA ALA A 42 -10.02 -0.43 6.89
C ALA A 42 -11.52 -0.28 6.62
N VAL A 43 -12.09 0.83 7.07
CA VAL A 43 -13.49 1.20 6.83
C VAL A 43 -13.54 2.64 6.35
N CYS A 44 -14.32 2.90 5.31
CA CYS A 44 -14.57 4.25 4.80
C CYS A 44 -15.50 5.03 5.74
N LYS A 45 -15.56 6.36 5.60
CA LYS A 45 -16.42 7.24 6.42
C LYS A 45 -17.91 6.91 6.29
N ASN A 46 -18.35 6.45 5.11
CA ASN A 46 -19.72 5.97 4.87
C ASN A 46 -20.00 4.55 5.39
N GLY A 47 -19.04 3.89 6.06
CA GLY A 47 -19.18 2.52 6.56
C GLY A 47 -18.79 1.41 5.56
N MET A 48 -18.42 1.75 4.32
CA MET A 48 -17.97 0.77 3.32
C MET A 48 -16.69 0.06 3.79
N PRO A 49 -16.65 -1.29 3.82
CA PRO A 49 -15.41 -2.04 4.06
C PRO A 49 -14.37 -1.77 2.98
N TYR A 50 -13.10 -1.63 3.39
CA TYR A 50 -11.96 -1.38 2.51
C TYR A 50 -10.82 -2.39 2.79
N PRO A 51 -10.94 -3.64 2.32
CA PRO A 51 -9.94 -4.69 2.52
C PRO A 51 -8.85 -4.63 1.45
N GLN A 52 -7.96 -3.64 1.53
CA GLN A 52 -6.94 -3.41 0.53
C GLN A 52 -5.76 -4.39 0.64
N ARG A 53 -5.13 -4.70 -0.49
CA ARG A 53 -3.96 -5.57 -0.63
C ARG A 53 -2.91 -4.86 -1.48
N TYR A 54 -1.65 -4.98 -1.07
CA TYR A 54 -0.53 -4.37 -1.77
C TYR A 54 0.57 -5.39 -2.04
N ALA A 55 1.30 -5.17 -3.13
CA ALA A 55 2.64 -5.71 -3.33
C ALA A 55 3.61 -4.54 -3.51
N TRP A 56 4.56 -4.39 -2.58
CA TRP A 56 5.63 -3.41 -2.68
C TRP A 56 6.88 -4.09 -3.22
N VAL A 57 7.36 -3.62 -4.36
CA VAL A 57 8.61 -4.07 -4.98
C VAL A 57 9.66 -3.02 -4.70
N MET A 58 10.61 -3.36 -3.84
CA MET A 58 11.59 -2.43 -3.30
C MET A 58 13.00 -2.85 -3.67
N ARG A 59 13.84 -1.87 -4.04
CA ARG A 59 15.29 -2.06 -4.20
C ARG A 59 16.03 -1.35 -3.10
N PHE A 60 17.02 -2.02 -2.55
CA PHE A 60 17.95 -1.51 -1.56
C PHE A 60 19.32 -1.25 -2.22
N ASP A 61 20.08 -0.30 -1.70
CA ASP A 61 21.49 -0.15 -2.03
C ASP A 61 22.38 -0.96 -1.08
N GLY A 62 23.70 -0.93 -1.29
CA GLY A 62 24.68 -1.66 -0.46
C GLY A 62 24.73 -1.24 1.02
N SER A 63 24.09 -0.12 1.40
CA SER A 63 23.94 0.29 2.81
C SER A 63 22.67 -0.24 3.46
N GLY A 64 21.79 -0.91 2.69
CA GLY A 64 20.47 -1.32 3.13
C GLY A 64 19.42 -0.20 3.05
N THR A 65 19.70 0.89 2.33
CA THR A 65 18.74 2.00 2.15
C THR A 65 17.82 1.72 0.96
N ILE A 66 16.52 1.94 1.13
CA ILE A 66 15.56 1.85 0.02
C ILE A 66 15.82 2.97 -0.99
N VAL A 67 16.18 2.60 -2.22
CA VAL A 67 16.47 3.55 -3.32
C VAL A 67 15.46 3.50 -4.45
N GLN A 68 14.54 2.53 -4.42
CA GLN A 68 13.46 2.42 -5.39
C GLN A 68 12.26 1.69 -4.79
N VAL A 69 11.05 2.17 -5.07
CA VAL A 69 9.79 1.51 -4.66
C VAL A 69 8.77 1.58 -5.79
N ARG A 70 8.10 0.46 -6.04
CA ARG A 70 6.83 0.40 -6.78
C ARG A 70 5.79 -0.26 -5.89
N ALA A 71 4.59 0.32 -5.83
CA ALA A 71 3.45 -0.25 -5.13
C ALA A 71 2.38 -0.66 -6.14
N TYR A 72 2.02 -1.93 -6.13
CA TYR A 72 0.82 -2.45 -6.79
C TYR A 72 -0.26 -2.64 -5.74
N LEU A 73 -1.50 -2.33 -6.10
CA LEU A 73 -2.66 -2.43 -5.23
C LEU A 73 -3.94 -2.64 -6.04
N ASP A 74 -5.03 -2.97 -5.36
CA ASP A 74 -6.36 -3.00 -5.96
C ASP A 74 -6.85 -1.57 -6.23
N SER A 75 -6.55 -1.08 -7.43
CA SER A 75 -6.98 0.25 -7.90
C SER A 75 -8.49 0.34 -8.13
N ALA A 76 -9.18 -0.76 -8.44
CA ALA A 76 -10.63 -0.78 -8.58
C ALA A 76 -11.30 -0.55 -7.23
N LEU A 77 -10.76 -1.14 -6.16
CA LEU A 77 -11.22 -0.90 -4.79
C LEU A 77 -10.98 0.56 -4.35
N VAL A 78 -9.85 1.18 -4.73
CA VAL A 78 -9.62 2.62 -4.51
C VAL A 78 -10.71 3.45 -5.19
N GLN A 79 -10.95 3.21 -6.47
CA GLN A 79 -11.94 3.96 -7.25
C GLN A 79 -13.33 3.84 -6.63
N LYS A 80 -13.75 2.61 -6.30
CA LYS A 80 -15.03 2.34 -5.64
C LYS A 80 -15.15 3.10 -4.31
N ALA A 81 -14.11 3.11 -3.49
CA ALA A 81 -14.10 3.82 -2.21
C ALA A 81 -14.24 5.33 -2.38
N VAL A 82 -13.54 5.92 -3.36
CA VAL A 82 -13.63 7.34 -3.69
C VAL A 82 -15.02 7.70 -4.20
N ASP A 83 -15.54 6.97 -5.19
CA ASP A 83 -16.85 7.26 -5.81
C ASP A 83 -17.99 7.14 -4.80
N SER A 84 -17.90 6.20 -3.85
CA SER A 84 -18.95 5.97 -2.85
C SER A 84 -18.89 6.94 -1.65
N ASN A 85 -17.83 7.75 -1.53
CA ASN A 85 -17.62 8.71 -0.44
C ASN A 85 -17.38 10.15 -0.95
N SER A 86 -17.72 10.41 -2.21
CA SER A 86 -17.68 11.75 -2.82
C SER A 86 -18.96 12.53 -2.52
#